data_AF-A0A4U9U0H8-F1
#
_entry.id   AF-A0A4U9U0H8-F1
#
_cell.length_a   1.000
_cell.length_b   1.000
_cell.length_c   1.000
_cell.angle_alpha   90.00
_cell.angle_beta   90.00
_cell.angle_gamma   90.00
#
_symmetry.space_group_name_H-M   'P 1'
#
loop_
_entity.id
_entity.type
_entity.pdbx_description
1 polymer ?
#
loop_
_entity_poly.entity_id
_entity_poly.type
_entity_poly.pdbx_seq_one_letter_code
_entity_poly.pdbx_strand_id
1 'polypeptide(L)'
;MEVVKYILGFGRRWSSPMIMFLFAVIFGAKLADAAKNAMTVGIGFLGLSLLIGFMVSSLSSSTEAMVKNLNLHYEVLDLGWPLISAFSLAALSLPVVYALCFITNLIMISTNTTKTLNVDFWNYWHFVFAGIIVEQVTGSFWIGIFASWITFIITLKIADYIAPHVQKFCDTPNVTITQAEIVAWAPLGIPDGIGLSIVSR
;
A
#
# COMPACT_ATOMS: atom_id res chain seq x y z
N MET A 1 -5.40 -21.26 20.13
CA MET A 1 -6.65 -20.66 19.61
C MET A 1 -6.94 -19.29 20.24
N GLU A 2 -6.83 -19.15 21.57
CA GLU A 2 -7.03 -17.85 22.26
C GLU A 2 -5.94 -16.82 21.97
N VAL A 3 -4.66 -17.21 21.98
CA VAL A 3 -3.54 -16.30 21.68
C VAL A 3 -3.63 -15.74 20.25
N VAL A 4 -4.08 -16.56 19.29
CA VAL A 4 -4.27 -16.14 17.90
C VAL A 4 -5.44 -15.14 17.80
N LYS A 5 -6.55 -15.36 18.51
CA LYS A 5 -7.65 -14.40 18.60
C LYS A 5 -7.27 -13.11 19.36
N TYR A 6 -6.39 -13.20 20.35
CA TYR A 6 -5.86 -12.07 21.10
C TYR A 6 -4.96 -11.19 20.21
N ILE A 7 -4.07 -11.80 19.42
CA ILE A 7 -3.24 -11.11 18.41
C ILE A 7 -4.09 -10.49 17.31
N LEU A 8 -5.15 -11.17 16.86
CA LEU A 8 -6.12 -10.63 15.90
C LEU A 8 -7.04 -9.54 16.51
N GLY A 9 -7.18 -9.50 17.83
CA GLY A 9 -8.04 -8.58 18.59
C GLY A 9 -7.43 -7.21 18.86
N PHE A 10 -6.10 -7.04 18.74
CA PHE A 10 -5.44 -5.73 18.90
C PHE A 10 -5.81 -4.71 17.81
N GLY A 11 -6.53 -5.14 16.78
CA GLY A 11 -6.94 -4.29 15.67
C GLY A 11 -5.77 -3.96 14.74
N ARG A 12 -6.08 -3.79 13.46
CA ARG A 12 -5.15 -3.49 12.35
C ARG A 12 -4.23 -2.28 12.55
N ARG A 13 -4.45 -1.47 13.60
CA ARG A 13 -3.60 -0.32 13.94
C ARG A 13 -2.25 -0.74 14.54
N TRP A 14 -2.15 -1.94 15.10
CA TRP A 14 -0.92 -2.51 15.67
C TRP A 14 -0.16 -3.42 14.71
N SER A 15 -0.75 -3.83 13.58
CA SER A 15 -0.11 -4.78 12.68
C SER A 15 1.03 -4.16 11.87
N SER A 16 0.90 -2.91 11.38
CA SER A 16 1.95 -2.29 10.57
C SER A 16 3.28 -2.08 11.31
N PRO A 17 3.32 -1.61 12.58
CA PRO A 17 4.59 -1.44 13.30
C PRO A 17 5.22 -2.77 13.70
N MET A 18 4.39 -3.78 13.99
CA MET A 18 4.85 -5.11 14.41
C MET A 18 5.43 -5.91 13.23
N ILE A 19 4.85 -5.74 12.03
CA ILE A 19 5.41 -6.28 10.78
C ILE A 19 6.76 -5.62 10.48
N MET A 20 6.85 -4.30 10.58
CA MET A 20 8.11 -3.55 10.41
C MET A 20 9.18 -3.97 11.42
N PHE A 21 8.80 -4.19 12.68
CA PHE A 21 9.68 -4.74 13.71
C PHE A 21 10.22 -6.13 13.32
N LEU A 22 9.33 -7.03 12.87
CA LEU A 22 9.70 -8.39 12.49
C LEU A 22 10.69 -8.39 11.32
N PHE A 23 10.44 -7.58 10.28
CA PHE A 23 11.36 -7.45 9.16
C PHE A 23 12.70 -6.84 9.56
N ALA A 24 12.71 -5.79 10.38
CA ALA A 24 13.94 -5.20 10.88
C ALA A 24 14.81 -6.25 11.61
N VAL A 25 14.20 -7.12 12.42
CA VAL A 25 14.90 -8.22 13.09
C VAL A 25 15.39 -9.28 12.10
N ILE A 26 14.56 -9.67 11.11
CA ILE A 26 14.95 -10.65 10.07
C ILE A 26 16.15 -10.15 9.24
N PHE A 27 16.21 -8.85 8.95
CA PHE A 27 17.33 -8.23 8.23
C PHE A 27 18.56 -7.94 9.12
N GLY A 28 18.55 -8.40 10.38
CA GLY A 28 19.72 -8.34 11.27
C GLY A 28 19.86 -7.04 12.08
N ALA A 29 18.81 -6.23 12.19
CA ALA A 29 18.83 -5.09 13.09
C ALA A 29 18.86 -5.56 14.55
N LYS A 30 19.57 -4.82 15.41
CA LYS A 30 19.58 -5.09 16.86
C LYS A 30 18.15 -4.92 17.40
N LEU A 31 17.73 -5.82 18.29
CA LEU A 31 16.39 -5.85 18.85
C LEU A 31 15.96 -4.49 19.45
N ALA A 32 16.89 -3.78 20.10
CA ALA A 32 16.67 -2.45 20.66
C ALA A 32 16.41 -1.38 19.59
N ASP A 33 17.17 -1.41 18.49
CA ASP A 33 17.04 -0.45 17.38
C ASP A 33 15.76 -0.75 16.57
N ALA A 34 15.48 -2.02 16.33
CA ALA A 34 14.24 -2.47 15.69
C ALA A 34 13.01 -2.01 16.48
N ALA A 35 13.01 -2.19 17.81
CA ALA A 35 11.90 -1.78 18.66
C ALA A 35 11.69 -0.27 18.65
N LYS A 36 12.77 0.51 18.76
CA LYS A 36 12.70 1.98 18.72
C LYS A 36 12.16 2.49 17.38
N ASN A 37 12.64 1.94 16.27
CA ASN A 37 12.19 2.31 14.93
C ASN A 37 10.72 1.93 14.70
N ALA A 38 10.33 0.71 15.10
CA ALA A 38 8.95 0.27 15.01
C ALA A 38 7.99 1.14 15.84
N MET A 39 8.36 1.49 17.08
CA MET A 39 7.56 2.41 17.91
C MET A 39 7.44 3.80 17.29
N THR A 40 8.51 4.33 16.70
CA THR A 40 8.49 5.64 16.02
C THR A 40 7.52 5.64 14.85
N VAL A 41 7.56 4.59 14.02
CA VAL A 41 6.60 4.39 12.92
C VAL A 41 5.17 4.26 13.45
N GLY A 42 4.96 3.50 14.53
CA GLY A 42 3.65 3.34 15.17
C GLY A 42 3.05 4.65 15.67
N ILE A 43 3.85 5.51 16.33
CA ILE A 43 3.41 6.84 16.78
C ILE A 43 3.05 7.73 15.58
N GLY A 44 3.85 7.67 14.51
CA GLY A 44 3.56 8.41 13.27
C GLY A 44 2.22 8.01 12.65
N PHE A 45 1.94 6.71 12.54
CA PHE A 45 0.66 6.20 12.04
C PHE A 45 -0.53 6.58 12.96
N LEU A 46 -0.33 6.53 14.28
CA LEU A 46 -1.34 6.95 15.25
C LEU A 46 -1.73 8.42 15.03
N GLY A 47 -0.73 9.31 14.95
CA GLY A 47 -0.93 10.74 14.70
C GLY A 47 -1.60 11.04 13.37
N LEU A 48 -1.15 10.40 12.29
CA LEU A 48 -1.75 10.55 10.96
C LEU A 48 -3.23 10.13 10.95
N SER A 49 -3.54 8.99 11.55
CA SER A 49 -4.93 8.49 11.62
C SER A 49 -5.84 9.39 12.46
N LEU A 50 -5.32 10.01 13.53
CA LEU A 50 -6.07 11.01 14.31
C LEU A 50 -6.34 12.27 13.49
N LEU A 51 -5.34 12.77 12.77
CA LEU A 51 -5.48 13.94 11.89
C LEU A 51 -6.52 13.70 10.79
N ILE A 52 -6.44 12.55 10.11
CA ILE A 52 -7.40 12.17 9.06
C ILE A 52 -8.80 12.06 9.65
N GLY A 53 -8.97 11.38 10.80
CA GLY A 53 -10.26 11.25 11.46
C GLY A 53 -10.88 12.61 11.80
N PHE A 54 -10.06 13.55 12.31
CA PHE A 54 -10.49 14.92 12.58
C PHE A 54 -10.94 15.65 11.30
N MET A 55 -10.15 15.56 10.23
CA MET A 55 -10.49 16.14 8.92
C MET A 55 -11.81 15.58 8.36
N VAL A 56 -11.98 14.25 8.38
CA VAL A 56 -13.21 13.59 7.92
C VAL A 56 -14.42 14.03 8.76
N SER A 57 -14.29 14.09 10.09
CA SER A 57 -15.39 14.53 10.96
C SER A 57 -15.76 16.01 10.78
N SER A 58 -14.80 16.84 10.37
CA SER A 58 -15.07 18.26 10.08
C SER A 58 -15.73 18.47 8.72
N LEU A 59 -15.43 17.59 7.76
CA LEU A 59 -15.92 17.69 6.39
C LEU A 59 -17.21 16.88 6.15
N SER A 60 -17.54 15.90 6.99
CA SER A 60 -18.69 15.00 6.80
C SER A 60 -20.01 15.75 6.79
N SER A 61 -20.25 16.62 7.77
CA SER A 61 -21.47 17.44 7.87
C SER A 61 -21.65 18.39 6.67
N SER A 62 -20.56 18.93 6.14
CA SER A 62 -20.56 19.79 4.95
C SER A 62 -20.84 18.99 3.68
N THR A 63 -20.29 17.78 3.59
CA THR A 63 -20.49 16.88 2.45
C THR A 63 -21.92 16.36 2.40
N GLU A 64 -22.49 15.97 3.55
CA GLU A 64 -23.90 15.55 3.66
C GLU A 64 -24.86 16.68 3.29
N ALA A 65 -24.59 17.92 3.74
CA ALA A 65 -25.36 19.08 3.34
C ALA A 65 -25.28 19.34 1.84
N MET A 66 -24.10 19.17 1.23
CA MET A 66 -23.91 19.32 -0.22
C MET A 66 -24.71 18.27 -1.01
N VAL A 67 -24.65 17.00 -0.62
CA VAL A 67 -25.42 15.90 -1.26
C VAL A 67 -26.92 16.18 -1.20
N LYS A 68 -27.41 16.64 -0.05
CA LYS A 68 -28.83 16.99 0.15
C LYS A 68 -29.26 18.22 -0.67
N ASN A 69 -28.42 19.25 -0.77
CA ASN A 69 -28.75 20.46 -1.54
C ASN A 69 -28.67 20.24 -3.06
N LEU A 70 -27.79 19.36 -3.53
CA LEU A 70 -27.62 19.05 -4.94
C LEU A 70 -28.56 17.92 -5.44
N ASN A 71 -29.42 17.37 -4.58
CA ASN A 71 -30.27 16.20 -4.88
C ASN A 71 -29.47 15.03 -5.50
N LEU A 72 -28.26 14.79 -5.01
CA LEU A 72 -27.43 13.69 -5.47
C LEU A 72 -27.80 12.42 -4.71
N HIS A 73 -28.07 11.34 -5.42
CA HIS A 73 -28.36 10.03 -4.85
C HIS A 73 -27.12 9.15 -4.89
N TYR A 74 -26.25 9.29 -3.88
CA TYR A 74 -25.10 8.39 -3.69
C TYR A 74 -25.44 7.30 -2.68
N GLU A 75 -25.56 6.05 -3.14
CA GLU A 75 -25.78 4.88 -2.27
C GLU A 75 -24.50 4.38 -1.57
N VAL A 76 -23.33 4.74 -2.10
CA VAL A 76 -22.04 4.21 -1.65
C VAL A 76 -21.15 5.34 -1.13
N LEU A 77 -20.77 5.23 0.13
CA LEU A 77 -19.78 6.10 0.77
C LEU A 77 -18.39 5.49 0.57
N ASP A 78 -17.45 6.25 0.00
CA ASP A 78 -16.05 5.83 -0.04
C ASP A 78 -15.45 5.98 1.36
N LEU A 79 -15.21 4.84 2.01
CA LEU A 79 -14.65 4.74 3.36
C LEU A 79 -13.11 4.84 3.37
N GLY A 80 -12.50 5.00 2.19
CA GLY A 80 -11.08 5.19 1.98
C GLY A 80 -10.24 3.92 2.07
N TRP A 81 -8.95 4.10 1.79
CA TRP A 81 -7.94 3.04 1.78
C TRP A 81 -7.80 2.24 3.09
N PRO A 82 -8.07 2.75 4.32
CA PRO A 82 -7.91 1.95 5.53
C PRO A 82 -8.86 0.75 5.60
N LEU A 83 -10.08 0.87 5.05
CA LEU A 83 -11.04 -0.24 5.02
C LEU A 83 -10.65 -1.29 3.97
N ILE A 84 -10.19 -0.83 2.81
CA ILE A 84 -9.81 -1.70 1.69
C ILE A 84 -8.55 -2.50 2.03
N SER A 85 -7.53 -1.83 2.57
CA SER A 85 -6.30 -2.48 3.06
C SER A 85 -6.62 -3.48 4.15
N ALA A 86 -7.50 -3.11 5.07
CA ALA A 86 -8.01 -4.00 6.09
C ALA A 86 -8.59 -5.28 5.49
N PHE A 87 -9.53 -5.15 4.58
CA PHE A 87 -10.17 -6.28 3.93
C PHE A 87 -9.15 -7.18 3.20
N SER A 88 -8.22 -6.57 2.47
CA SER A 88 -7.19 -7.27 1.70
C SER A 88 -6.21 -8.03 2.59
N LEU A 89 -5.82 -7.46 3.74
CA LEU A 89 -4.98 -8.11 4.74
C LEU A 89 -5.68 -9.26 5.48
N ALA A 90 -7.00 -9.39 5.36
CA ALA A 90 -7.76 -10.50 5.93
C ALA A 90 -8.02 -11.63 4.93
N ALA A 91 -7.60 -11.47 3.67
CA ALA A 91 -7.89 -12.42 2.61
C ALA A 91 -7.07 -13.71 2.74
N LEU A 92 -7.69 -14.84 2.34
CA LEU A 92 -7.05 -16.15 2.37
C LEU A 92 -5.87 -16.24 1.37
N SER A 93 -5.92 -15.48 0.28
CA SER A 93 -4.87 -15.40 -0.74
C SER A 93 -3.61 -14.66 -0.28
N LEU A 94 -3.66 -13.94 0.85
CA LEU A 94 -2.59 -13.09 1.36
C LEU A 94 -1.21 -13.79 1.41
N PRO A 95 -1.04 -14.96 2.05
CA PRO A 95 0.30 -15.55 2.22
C PRO A 95 0.89 -15.99 0.88
N VAL A 96 0.03 -16.50 -0.02
CA VAL A 96 0.43 -16.99 -1.34
C VAL A 96 0.88 -15.83 -2.21
N VAL A 97 0.12 -14.75 -2.26
CA VAL A 97 0.46 -13.56 -3.05
C VAL A 97 1.72 -12.90 -2.50
N TYR A 98 1.88 -12.79 -1.17
CA TYR A 98 3.07 -12.21 -0.56
C TYR A 98 4.34 -12.99 -0.92
N ALA A 99 4.30 -14.32 -0.75
CA ALA A 99 5.42 -15.17 -1.12
C ALA A 99 5.73 -15.08 -2.61
N LEU A 100 4.69 -15.14 -3.47
CA LEU A 100 4.85 -15.07 -4.92
C LEU A 100 5.46 -13.74 -5.36
N CYS A 101 4.94 -12.61 -4.88
CA CYS A 101 5.47 -11.28 -5.21
C CYS A 101 6.90 -11.10 -4.71
N PHE A 102 7.22 -11.54 -3.49
CA PHE A 102 8.57 -11.44 -2.97
C PHE A 102 9.58 -12.28 -3.76
N ILE A 103 9.27 -13.56 -3.99
CA ILE A 103 10.11 -14.45 -4.80
C ILE A 103 10.29 -13.89 -6.21
N THR A 104 9.22 -13.38 -6.81
CA THR A 104 9.27 -12.76 -8.14
C THR A 104 10.19 -11.55 -8.15
N ASN A 105 10.13 -10.69 -7.13
CA ASN A 105 11.02 -9.53 -7.06
C ASN A 105 12.50 -9.95 -6.95
N LEU A 106 12.80 -10.95 -6.14
CA LEU A 106 14.16 -11.50 -6.05
C LEU A 106 14.65 -12.08 -7.38
N ILE A 107 13.78 -12.80 -8.10
CA ILE A 107 14.09 -13.34 -9.45
C ILE A 107 14.30 -12.19 -10.45
N MET A 108 13.48 -11.15 -10.41
CA MET A 108 13.62 -10.00 -11.30
C MET A 108 14.92 -9.24 -11.05
N ILE A 109 15.39 -9.17 -9.81
CA ILE A 109 16.69 -8.58 -9.46
C ILE A 109 17.84 -9.48 -9.94
N SER A 110 17.76 -10.80 -9.69
CA SER A 110 18.83 -11.72 -10.10
C SER A 110 18.98 -11.83 -11.63
N THR A 111 17.89 -11.63 -12.35
CA THR A 111 17.88 -11.57 -13.83
C THR A 111 18.15 -10.16 -14.39
N ASN A 112 18.46 -9.17 -13.54
CA ASN A 112 18.60 -7.74 -13.91
C ASN A 112 17.38 -7.16 -14.66
N THR A 113 16.22 -7.79 -14.50
CA THR A 113 14.96 -7.32 -15.06
C THR A 113 14.43 -6.12 -14.30
N THR A 114 14.71 -6.00 -13.00
CA THR A 114 14.45 -4.80 -12.19
C THR A 114 15.65 -4.41 -11.37
N LYS A 115 15.78 -3.12 -11.04
CA LYS A 115 16.77 -2.63 -10.07
C LYS A 115 16.16 -2.36 -8.70
N THR A 116 14.84 -2.24 -8.63
CA THR A 116 14.11 -1.97 -7.39
C THR A 116 13.84 -3.25 -6.59
N LEU A 117 14.25 -3.23 -5.32
CA LEU A 117 13.82 -4.18 -4.29
C LEU A 117 12.65 -3.57 -3.50
N ASN A 118 11.47 -4.16 -3.64
CA ASN A 118 10.30 -3.76 -2.87
C ASN A 118 10.36 -4.37 -1.48
N VAL A 119 10.85 -3.60 -0.51
CA VAL A 119 10.95 -3.99 0.90
C VAL A 119 9.70 -3.63 1.72
N ASP A 120 8.76 -2.91 1.12
CA ASP A 120 7.53 -2.48 1.79
C ASP A 120 6.44 -3.54 1.70
N PHE A 121 6.58 -4.57 2.53
CA PHE A 121 5.61 -5.65 2.64
C PHE A 121 4.26 -5.22 3.20
N TRP A 122 4.17 -4.07 3.89
CA TRP A 122 2.88 -3.58 4.34
C TRP A 122 2.00 -3.26 3.13
N ASN A 123 2.56 -2.58 2.13
CA ASN A 123 1.83 -2.17 0.93
C ASN A 123 1.56 -3.28 -0.09
N TYR A 124 1.88 -4.54 0.21
CA TYR A 124 1.52 -5.64 -0.68
C TYR A 124 0.00 -5.90 -0.70
N TRP A 125 -0.74 -5.32 0.25
CA TRP A 125 -2.21 -5.35 0.25
C TRP A 125 -2.82 -4.82 -1.06
N HIS A 126 -2.16 -3.90 -1.76
CA HIS A 126 -2.61 -3.39 -3.06
C HIS A 126 -2.72 -4.48 -4.13
N PHE A 127 -1.71 -5.36 -4.19
CA PHE A 127 -1.69 -6.47 -5.15
C PHE A 127 -2.71 -7.54 -4.79
N VAL A 128 -2.86 -7.79 -3.49
CA VAL A 128 -3.87 -8.71 -2.96
C VAL A 128 -5.27 -8.20 -3.26
N PHE A 129 -5.51 -6.90 -3.08
CA PHE A 129 -6.79 -6.27 -3.41
C PHE A 129 -7.15 -6.43 -4.89
N ALA A 130 -6.20 -6.15 -5.79
CA ALA A 130 -6.40 -6.36 -7.22
C ALA A 130 -6.77 -7.82 -7.55
N GLY A 131 -6.12 -8.77 -6.90
CA GLY A 131 -6.44 -10.19 -7.04
C GLY A 131 -7.82 -10.56 -6.51
N ILE A 132 -8.22 -10.02 -5.36
CA ILE A 132 -9.54 -10.27 -4.78
C ILE A 132 -10.64 -9.77 -5.71
N ILE A 133 -10.51 -8.57 -6.29
CA ILE A 133 -11.51 -8.07 -7.25
C ILE A 133 -11.68 -9.05 -8.41
N VAL A 134 -10.56 -9.51 -8.99
CA VAL A 134 -10.60 -10.47 -10.10
C VAL A 134 -11.18 -11.81 -9.66
N GLU A 135 -10.83 -12.31 -8.48
CA GLU A 135 -11.39 -13.52 -7.90
C GLU A 135 -12.91 -13.39 -7.70
N GLN A 136 -13.40 -12.25 -7.19
CA GLN A 136 -14.83 -12.02 -6.97
C GLN A 136 -15.62 -11.96 -8.29
N VAL A 137 -15.03 -11.40 -9.34
CA VAL A 137 -15.67 -11.33 -10.67
C VAL A 137 -15.64 -12.67 -11.41
N THR A 138 -14.53 -13.40 -11.31
CA THR A 138 -14.31 -14.64 -12.09
C THR A 138 -14.70 -15.92 -11.35
N GLY A 139 -14.83 -15.86 -10.02
CA GLY A 139 -15.07 -17.01 -9.15
C GLY A 139 -13.86 -17.93 -8.99
N SER A 140 -12.68 -17.58 -9.51
CA SER A 140 -11.50 -18.44 -9.51
C SER A 140 -10.35 -17.85 -8.69
N PHE A 141 -10.00 -18.55 -7.61
CA PHE A 141 -8.89 -18.23 -6.73
C PHE A 141 -7.55 -18.11 -7.49
N TRP A 142 -7.29 -19.02 -8.43
CA TRP A 142 -6.03 -19.03 -9.19
C TRP A 142 -5.92 -17.86 -10.18
N ILE A 143 -7.04 -17.44 -10.78
CA ILE A 143 -7.06 -16.28 -11.68
C ILE A 143 -6.81 -15.00 -10.86
N GLY A 144 -7.36 -14.91 -9.64
CA GLY A 144 -7.07 -13.83 -8.72
C GLY A 144 -5.58 -13.71 -8.37
N ILE A 145 -4.93 -14.82 -8.00
CA ILE A 145 -3.48 -14.84 -7.73
C ILE A 145 -2.67 -14.41 -8.96
N PHE A 146 -3.03 -14.92 -10.13
CA PHE A 146 -2.35 -14.57 -11.37
C PHE A 146 -2.47 -13.07 -11.68
N ALA A 147 -3.64 -12.49 -11.45
CA ALA A 147 -3.86 -11.05 -11.61
C ALA A 147 -3.02 -10.22 -10.62
N SER A 148 -2.93 -10.63 -9.35
CA SER A 148 -2.03 -10.00 -8.37
C SER A 148 -0.57 -10.02 -8.84
N TRP A 149 -0.12 -11.16 -9.36
CA TRP A 149 1.25 -11.35 -9.81
C TRP A 149 1.60 -10.47 -11.02
N ILE A 150 0.73 -10.42 -12.03
CA ILE A 150 0.91 -9.52 -13.18
C ILE A 150 0.92 -8.06 -12.73
N THR A 151 -0.01 -7.67 -11.87
CA THR A 151 -0.10 -6.29 -11.37
C THR A 151 1.19 -5.90 -10.65
N PHE A 152 1.76 -6.82 -9.87
CA PHE A 152 3.05 -6.61 -9.20
C PHE A 152 4.20 -6.40 -10.17
N ILE A 153 4.32 -7.25 -11.20
CA ILE A 153 5.37 -7.14 -12.23
C ILE A 153 5.29 -5.80 -12.96
N ILE A 154 4.08 -5.41 -13.39
CA ILE A 154 3.84 -4.13 -14.07
C ILE A 154 4.24 -2.97 -13.16
N THR A 155 3.83 -3.02 -11.89
CA THR A 155 4.15 -1.98 -10.91
C THR A 155 5.64 -1.83 -10.72
N LEU A 156 6.41 -2.92 -10.59
CA LEU A 156 7.87 -2.83 -10.46
C LEU A 156 8.54 -2.24 -11.70
N LYS A 157 8.06 -2.58 -12.90
CA LYS A 157 8.59 -2.02 -14.15
C LYS A 157 8.37 -0.53 -14.26
N ILE A 158 7.17 -0.06 -13.90
CA ILE A 158 6.87 1.37 -13.90
C ILE A 158 7.64 2.07 -12.76
N ALA A 159 7.79 1.44 -11.59
CA ALA A 159 8.58 1.96 -10.48
C ALA A 159 10.06 2.21 -10.85
N ASP A 160 10.67 1.29 -11.62
CA ASP A 160 12.02 1.47 -12.15
C ASP A 160 12.08 2.63 -13.17
N TYR A 161 11.04 2.79 -13.99
CA TYR A 161 10.97 3.89 -14.96
C TYR A 161 10.86 5.26 -14.29
N ILE A 162 10.04 5.38 -13.23
CA ILE A 162 9.85 6.66 -12.52
C ILE A 162 10.95 6.99 -11.51
N ALA A 163 11.83 6.04 -11.19
CA ALA A 163 12.86 6.20 -10.17
C ALA A 163 13.68 7.50 -10.33
N PRO A 164 14.15 7.91 -11.52
CA PRO A 164 14.90 9.17 -11.67
C PRO A 164 14.08 10.42 -11.35
N HIS A 165 12.76 10.38 -11.58
CA HIS A 165 11.86 11.48 -11.27
C HIS A 165 11.59 11.58 -9.78
N VAL A 166 11.35 10.44 -9.12
CA VAL A 166 11.14 10.37 -7.67
C VAL A 166 12.40 10.83 -6.93
N GLN A 167 13.58 10.41 -7.37
CA GLN A 167 14.84 10.82 -6.72
C GLN A 167 15.08 12.34 -6.81
N LYS A 168 14.75 12.96 -7.95
CA LYS A 168 14.82 14.42 -8.11
C LYS A 168 13.81 15.16 -7.23
N PHE A 169 12.61 14.62 -7.08
CA PHE A 169 11.55 15.24 -6.29
C PHE A 169 11.81 15.13 -4.78
N CYS A 170 12.24 13.95 -4.32
CA CYS A 170 12.49 13.68 -2.90
C CYS A 170 13.92 14.03 -2.44
N ASP A 171 14.82 14.42 -3.35
CA ASP A 171 16.25 14.63 -3.09
C ASP A 171 16.92 13.47 -2.34
N THR A 172 16.50 12.24 -2.66
CA THR A 172 16.98 11.02 -2.00
C THR A 172 17.53 10.05 -3.04
N PRO A 173 18.85 9.75 -3.03
CA PRO A 173 19.43 8.87 -4.03
C PRO A 173 18.99 7.42 -3.84
N ASN A 174 18.81 6.69 -4.95
CA ASN A 174 18.51 5.25 -4.98
C ASN A 174 17.18 4.83 -4.34
N VAL A 175 16.19 5.72 -4.31
CA VAL A 175 14.84 5.41 -3.82
C VAL A 175 13.84 5.52 -4.97
N THR A 176 12.79 4.70 -4.94
CA THR A 176 11.61 4.84 -5.80
C THR A 176 10.36 4.43 -5.03
N ILE A 177 9.19 4.68 -5.60
CA ILE A 177 7.89 4.33 -5.02
C ILE A 177 7.37 3.09 -5.75
N THR A 178 7.00 2.06 -4.99
CA THR A 178 6.51 0.77 -5.50
C THR A 178 5.03 0.55 -5.20
N GLN A 179 4.34 1.57 -4.68
CA GLN A 179 2.93 1.48 -4.33
C GLN A 179 2.06 1.57 -5.60
N ALA A 180 1.27 0.52 -5.86
CA ALA A 180 0.49 0.39 -7.09
C ALA A 180 -0.43 1.59 -7.34
N GLU A 181 -1.05 2.13 -6.29
CA GLU A 181 -1.93 3.32 -6.37
C GLU A 181 -1.23 4.53 -6.99
N ILE A 182 0.02 4.82 -6.59
CA ILE A 182 0.77 5.97 -7.08
C ILE A 182 1.36 5.67 -8.46
N VAL A 183 1.90 4.46 -8.61
CA VAL A 183 2.57 4.01 -9.82
C VAL A 183 1.58 3.86 -10.99
N ALA A 184 0.32 3.50 -10.72
CA ALA A 184 -0.71 3.38 -11.75
C ALA A 184 -1.02 4.70 -12.47
N TRP A 185 -0.78 5.85 -11.83
CA TRP A 185 -0.96 7.16 -12.46
C TRP A 185 0.25 7.62 -13.28
N ALA A 186 1.42 6.97 -13.11
CA ALA A 186 2.64 7.38 -13.80
C ALA A 186 2.53 7.40 -15.34
N PRO A 187 1.88 6.42 -16.01
CA PRO A 187 1.70 6.48 -17.47
C PRO A 187 0.88 7.69 -17.94
N LEU A 188 -0.01 8.22 -17.10
CA LEU A 188 -0.83 9.39 -17.42
C LEU A 188 -0.13 10.71 -17.06
N GLY A 189 0.71 10.72 -16.01
CA GLY A 189 1.38 11.92 -15.52
C GLY A 189 2.77 12.18 -16.11
N ILE A 190 3.37 11.21 -16.81
CA ILE A 190 4.75 11.27 -17.32
C ILE A 190 4.86 10.96 -18.85
N PRO A 191 3.86 11.19 -19.75
CA PRO A 191 4.11 10.95 -21.18
C PRO A 191 5.24 11.81 -21.75
N ASP A 192 5.33 13.10 -21.42
CA ASP A 192 6.37 13.99 -21.95
C ASP A 192 6.47 15.26 -21.10
N GLY A 193 7.56 15.46 -20.36
CA GLY A 193 8.12 16.77 -19.98
C GLY A 193 7.25 17.85 -19.32
N ILE A 194 5.98 17.62 -19.00
CA ILE A 194 5.04 18.64 -18.52
C ILE A 194 4.22 18.07 -17.36
N GLY A 195 4.39 18.67 -16.19
CA GLY A 195 3.23 18.82 -15.29
C GLY A 195 3.14 17.92 -14.05
N LEU A 196 4.24 17.56 -13.40
CA LEU A 196 4.24 17.56 -11.92
C LEU A 196 4.74 18.93 -11.43
N SER A 197 4.07 19.98 -11.88
CA SER A 197 3.91 21.19 -11.09
C SER A 197 2.93 20.87 -9.95
N ILE A 198 3.35 20.02 -9.02
CA ILE A 198 2.75 20.05 -7.68
C ILE A 198 3.18 21.40 -7.11
N VAL A 199 2.28 22.38 -7.23
CA VAL A 199 2.16 23.50 -6.29
C VAL A 199 3.52 24.14 -5.92
N SER A 200 4.14 24.81 -6.88
CA SER A 200 5.04 25.92 -6.57
C SER A 200 4.55 27.18 -7.27
N ARG A 201 3.56 27.82 -6.65
CA ARG A 201 3.58 29.27 -6.54
C ARG A 201 4.02 29.59 -5.12
#